data_AF-A0A094FM35-F1
#
_entry.id   AF-A0A094FM35-F1
#
_cell.length_a   1.000
_cell.length_b   1.000
_cell.length_c   1.000
_cell.angle_alpha   90.00
_cell.angle_beta   90.00
_cell.angle_gamma   90.00
#
_symmetry.space_group_name_H-M   'P 1'
#
loop_
_entity.id
_entity.type
_entity.pdbx_description
1 polymer ?
#
loop_
_entity_poly.entity_id
_entity_poly.type
_entity_poly.pdbx_seq_one_letter_code
_entity_poly.pdbx_strand_id
1 'polypeptide(L)'
;MGILTRKFNPEQDSELFDTETGNCSIEYYNACKDVYRVAPNNKIPVPWPWSVEKASDSSEEVFDRLEERVREVLECYGIITHYIGVHSVAERYTPQKSKDTIIIKTRDEPRVSWKEAASKIYYEIVEPAATSAQIQMRVEIRNEEKMYKDVVHVIRDHDPVEALQRIQPLILNATKEFCPGKWSSIGIHNRGHAPRDSEKKITVTVSIRPGSVDAWGAFEEKIVRVIESAIPLGEVDIAVEILPGQIIPL
;
A
#
# COMPACT_ATOMS: atom_id res chain seq x y z
N MET A 1 -19.68 -17.12 -2.96
CA MET A 1 -18.58 -17.17 -1.98
C MET A 1 -17.35 -17.73 -2.69
N GLY A 2 -16.22 -17.03 -2.60
CA GLY A 2 -15.04 -17.25 -3.43
C GLY A 2 -13.80 -16.54 -2.89
N ILE A 3 -12.65 -16.72 -3.55
CA ILE A 3 -11.41 -16.09 -3.13
C ILE A 3 -11.39 -14.61 -3.54
N LEU A 4 -11.05 -13.75 -2.60
CA LEU A 4 -11.07 -12.30 -2.78
C LEU A 4 -9.64 -11.76 -2.90
N THR A 5 -9.38 -10.94 -3.92
CA THR A 5 -8.12 -10.19 -4.07
C THR A 5 -8.41 -8.74 -4.41
N ARG A 6 -7.53 -7.83 -3.97
CA ARG A 6 -7.55 -6.44 -4.46
C ARG A 6 -6.90 -6.40 -5.84
N LYS A 7 -7.56 -5.74 -6.79
CA LYS A 7 -7.05 -5.58 -8.14
C LYS A 7 -5.75 -4.77 -8.15
N PHE A 8 -4.69 -5.33 -8.74
CA PHE A 8 -3.45 -4.64 -9.03
C PHE A 8 -3.62 -3.78 -10.30
N ASN A 9 -3.36 -2.46 -10.18
CA ASN A 9 -3.48 -1.51 -11.29
C ASN A 9 -2.13 -0.80 -11.50
N PRO A 10 -1.14 -1.43 -12.16
CA PRO A 10 0.13 -0.78 -12.46
C PRO A 10 -0.04 0.31 -13.50
N GLU A 11 0.81 1.33 -13.43
CA GLU A 11 1.00 2.31 -14.50
C GLU A 11 1.68 1.65 -15.69
N GLN A 12 1.20 1.93 -16.91
CA GLN A 12 1.73 1.34 -18.14
C GLN A 12 3.16 1.81 -18.47
N ASP A 13 3.48 3.06 -18.13
CA ASP A 13 4.76 3.71 -18.45
C ASP A 13 5.66 3.91 -17.22
N SER A 14 5.44 3.14 -16.15
CA SER A 14 6.20 3.27 -14.91
C SER A 14 7.53 2.54 -14.98
N GLU A 15 8.61 3.22 -14.58
CA GLU A 15 9.94 2.63 -14.45
C GLU A 15 10.02 1.57 -13.33
N LEU A 16 8.97 1.47 -12.50
CA LEU A 16 8.89 0.54 -11.36
C LEU A 16 8.24 -0.80 -11.71
N PHE A 17 7.75 -0.96 -12.94
CA PHE A 17 7.07 -2.16 -13.42
C PHE A 17 7.58 -2.58 -14.80
N ASP A 18 8.11 -3.80 -14.86
CA ASP A 18 8.46 -4.44 -16.12
C ASP A 18 7.22 -5.12 -16.69
N THR A 19 6.66 -4.57 -17.77
CA THR A 19 5.47 -5.10 -18.44
C THR A 19 5.70 -6.42 -19.15
N GLU A 20 6.95 -6.74 -19.55
CA GLU A 20 7.27 -7.99 -20.24
C GLU A 20 7.30 -9.17 -19.28
N THR A 21 7.90 -8.97 -18.10
CA THR A 21 8.05 -10.03 -17.09
C THR A 21 6.99 -9.99 -16.00
N GLY A 22 6.29 -8.86 -15.83
CA GLY A 22 5.39 -8.60 -14.71
C GLY A 22 6.13 -8.29 -13.40
N ASN A 23 7.44 -8.07 -13.44
CA ASN A 23 8.26 -7.84 -12.26
C ASN A 23 8.08 -6.42 -11.70
N CYS A 24 7.94 -6.31 -10.38
CA CYS A 24 8.04 -5.04 -9.65
C CYS A 24 8.49 -5.29 -8.22
N SER A 25 8.82 -4.23 -7.48
CA SER A 25 9.02 -4.36 -6.04
C SER A 25 7.70 -4.69 -5.33
N ILE A 26 7.77 -5.39 -4.20
CA ILE A 26 6.59 -5.70 -3.40
C ILE A 26 5.86 -4.42 -2.94
N GLU A 27 6.60 -3.35 -2.64
CA GLU A 27 6.02 -2.07 -2.22
C GLU A 27 5.21 -1.43 -3.36
N TYR A 28 5.72 -1.48 -4.59
CA TYR A 28 4.99 -0.99 -5.76
C TYR A 28 3.75 -1.85 -6.01
N TYR A 29 3.89 -3.18 -5.95
CA TYR A 29 2.75 -4.09 -6.10
C TYR A 29 1.62 -3.78 -5.11
N ASN A 30 1.95 -3.59 -3.83
CA ASN A 30 0.96 -3.26 -2.81
C ASN A 30 0.39 -1.84 -3.00
N ALA A 31 1.20 -0.85 -3.40
CA ALA A 31 0.74 0.52 -3.64
C ALA A 31 -0.30 0.58 -4.77
N CYS A 32 -0.07 -0.13 -5.87
CA CYS A 32 -0.99 -0.19 -7.03
C CYS A 32 -2.32 -0.91 -6.75
N LYS A 33 -2.49 -1.49 -5.56
CA LYS A 33 -3.76 -2.07 -5.09
C LYS A 33 -4.61 -1.10 -4.27
N ASP A 34 -4.11 0.09 -3.98
CA ASP A 34 -4.84 1.14 -3.26
C ASP A 34 -5.06 2.35 -4.17
N VAL A 35 -6.17 2.35 -4.90
CA VAL A 35 -6.53 3.43 -5.82
C VAL A 35 -6.82 4.76 -5.09
N TYR A 36 -7.11 4.72 -3.79
CA TYR A 36 -7.46 5.90 -2.99
C TYR A 36 -6.24 6.59 -2.39
N ARG A 37 -5.02 6.18 -2.78
CA ARG A 37 -3.78 6.77 -2.32
C ARG A 37 -2.72 6.76 -3.42
N VAL A 38 -2.26 7.94 -3.82
CA VAL A 38 -1.30 8.09 -4.90
C VAL A 38 -0.10 8.94 -4.49
N ALA A 39 1.06 8.57 -5.02
CA ALA A 39 2.27 9.37 -5.07
C ALA A 39 2.51 9.84 -6.52
N PRO A 40 3.44 10.78 -6.76
CA PRO A 40 3.88 11.17 -8.11
C PRO A 40 4.28 9.99 -9.00
N ASN A 41 4.32 10.20 -10.32
CA ASN A 41 4.84 9.24 -11.29
C ASN A 41 6.24 8.76 -10.86
N ASN A 42 6.55 7.49 -11.09
CA ASN A 42 7.82 6.86 -10.68
C ASN A 42 8.15 7.00 -9.18
N LYS A 43 7.15 7.27 -8.33
CA LYS A 43 7.23 7.25 -6.86
C LYS A 43 6.12 6.37 -6.30
N ILE A 44 6.37 5.84 -5.10
CA ILE A 44 5.40 5.06 -4.33
C ILE A 44 5.05 5.78 -3.02
N PRO A 45 3.79 5.72 -2.58
CA PRO A 45 3.41 6.19 -1.26
C PRO A 45 4.03 5.29 -0.18
N VAL A 46 4.23 5.82 1.03
CA VAL A 46 4.83 5.07 2.16
C VAL A 46 3.95 3.87 2.53
N PRO A 47 4.41 2.61 2.50
CA PRO A 47 3.55 1.45 2.79
C PRO A 47 2.81 1.53 4.14
N TRP A 48 1.55 1.07 4.17
CA TRP A 48 0.82 0.86 5.43
C TRP A 48 1.32 -0.42 6.12
N PRO A 49 1.48 -0.45 7.45
CA PRO A 49 1.26 0.65 8.39
C PRO A 49 2.44 1.62 8.50
N TRP A 50 2.14 2.89 8.70
CA TRP A 50 3.12 3.95 8.91
C TRP A 50 2.99 4.60 10.29
N SER A 51 4.05 5.30 10.71
CA SER A 51 4.03 6.31 11.78
C SER A 51 3.95 7.71 11.17
N VAL A 52 3.37 8.64 11.91
CA VAL A 52 3.30 10.05 11.55
C VAL A 52 3.84 10.86 12.72
N GLU A 53 4.81 11.71 12.44
CA GLU A 53 5.44 12.62 13.41
C GLU A 53 5.44 14.05 12.86
N LYS A 54 5.81 15.01 13.72
CA LYS A 54 6.02 16.40 13.28
C LYS A 54 7.09 16.42 12.19
N ALA A 55 6.85 17.19 11.13
CA ALA A 55 7.87 17.45 10.13
C ALA A 55 9.01 18.31 10.68
N SER A 56 10.11 18.39 9.94
CA SER A 56 11.16 19.35 10.25
C SER A 56 10.70 20.79 10.02
N ASP A 57 11.20 21.72 10.83
CA ASP A 57 10.86 23.15 10.71
C ASP A 57 11.23 23.70 9.32
N SER A 58 12.34 23.24 8.73
CA SER A 58 12.73 23.61 7.35
C SER A 58 11.71 23.18 6.30
N SER A 59 11.11 22.00 6.44
CA SER A 59 10.07 21.53 5.53
C SER A 59 8.75 22.27 5.72
N GLU A 60 8.40 22.64 6.96
CA GLU A 60 7.26 23.50 7.26
C GLU A 60 7.44 24.88 6.59
N GLU A 61 8.59 25.53 6.77
CA GLU A 61 8.89 26.82 6.14
C GLU A 61 8.88 26.77 4.60
N VAL A 62 9.38 25.67 4.01
CA VAL A 62 9.31 25.48 2.56
C VAL A 62 7.86 25.35 2.13
N PHE A 63 7.06 24.55 2.82
CA PHE A 63 5.66 24.33 2.47
C PHE A 63 4.79 25.57 2.64
N ASP A 64 4.99 26.37 3.69
CA ASP A 64 4.25 27.62 3.90
C ASP A 64 4.35 28.57 2.70
N ARG A 65 5.49 28.56 2.00
CA ARG A 65 5.70 29.35 0.77
C ARG A 65 5.09 28.73 -0.49
N LEU A 66 4.73 27.45 -0.45
CA LEU A 66 4.24 26.68 -1.59
C LEU A 66 2.74 26.38 -1.51
N GLU A 67 2.13 26.47 -0.32
CA GLU A 67 0.77 25.98 -0.07
C GLU A 67 -0.24 26.51 -1.10
N GLU A 68 -0.24 27.81 -1.38
CA GLU A 68 -1.14 28.44 -2.34
C GLU A 68 -0.99 27.83 -3.75
N ARG A 69 0.24 27.70 -4.24
CA ARG A 69 0.54 27.09 -5.55
C ARG A 69 0.14 25.62 -5.60
N VAL A 70 0.27 24.89 -4.49
CA VAL A 70 -0.19 23.50 -4.41
C VAL A 70 -1.70 23.43 -4.52
N ARG A 71 -2.43 24.33 -3.84
CA ARG A 71 -3.89 24.42 -3.92
C ARG A 71 -4.37 24.79 -5.32
N GLU A 72 -3.73 25.75 -5.99
CA GLU A 72 -4.04 26.11 -7.37
C GLU A 72 -3.95 24.90 -8.32
N VAL A 73 -2.92 24.06 -8.17
CA VAL A 73 -2.82 22.83 -8.96
C VAL A 73 -3.98 21.88 -8.64
N LEU A 74 -4.27 21.64 -7.36
CA LEU A 74 -5.37 20.77 -6.96
C LEU A 74 -6.72 21.22 -7.55
N GLU A 75 -6.98 22.53 -7.53
CA GLU A 75 -8.18 23.14 -8.13
C GLU A 75 -8.23 22.95 -9.65
N CYS A 76 -7.11 23.13 -10.36
CA CYS A 76 -7.02 22.89 -11.80
C CYS A 76 -7.41 21.45 -12.20
N TYR A 77 -7.12 20.48 -11.32
CA TYR A 77 -7.47 19.07 -11.52
C TYR A 77 -8.84 18.69 -10.90
N GLY A 78 -9.57 19.67 -10.36
CA GLY A 78 -10.89 19.49 -9.75
C GLY A 78 -10.88 18.67 -8.46
N ILE A 79 -9.77 18.70 -7.70
CA ILE A 79 -9.60 17.97 -6.45
C ILE A 79 -10.01 18.88 -5.28
N ILE A 80 -11.05 18.50 -4.56
CA ILE A 80 -11.54 19.23 -3.39
C ILE A 80 -10.66 18.86 -2.20
N THR A 81 -9.88 19.84 -1.74
CA THR A 81 -8.95 19.64 -0.63
C THR A 81 -9.69 19.72 0.70
N HIS A 82 -9.70 18.62 1.46
CA HIS A 82 -10.20 18.59 2.83
C HIS A 82 -9.13 19.02 3.85
N TYR A 83 -7.88 18.62 3.61
CA TYR A 83 -6.73 18.99 4.44
C TYR A 83 -5.45 18.95 3.60
N ILE A 84 -4.52 19.84 3.91
CA ILE A 84 -3.16 19.79 3.40
C ILE A 84 -2.19 20.13 4.54
N GLY A 85 -1.06 19.47 4.59
CA GLY A 85 0.01 19.79 5.54
C GLY A 85 1.20 18.87 5.38
N VAL A 86 2.29 19.20 6.07
CA VAL A 86 3.54 18.45 6.01
C VAL A 86 3.74 17.63 7.27
N HIS A 87 4.10 16.37 7.09
CA HIS A 87 4.32 15.42 8.18
C HIS A 87 5.57 14.61 7.90
N SER A 88 6.28 14.23 8.96
CA SER A 88 7.33 13.21 8.84
C SER A 88 6.65 11.83 8.84
N VAL A 89 6.83 11.07 7.76
CA VAL A 89 6.16 9.78 7.56
C VAL A 89 7.19 8.69 7.28
N ALA A 90 7.07 7.58 8.02
CA ALA A 90 7.90 6.38 7.87
C ALA A 90 7.03 5.12 7.93
N GLU A 91 7.49 4.02 7.34
CA GLU A 91 6.91 2.72 7.67
C GLU A 91 7.06 2.46 9.17
N ARG A 92 6.03 1.89 9.80
CA ARG A 92 5.90 1.78 11.26
C ARG A 92 7.14 1.19 11.95
N TYR A 93 7.82 0.26 11.29
CA TYR A 93 8.96 -0.47 11.85
C TYR A 93 10.32 0.05 11.36
N THR A 94 10.34 1.15 10.59
CA THR A 94 11.59 1.82 10.16
C THR A 94 11.52 3.34 10.36
N PRO A 95 11.22 3.84 11.59
CA PRO A 95 11.09 5.27 11.86
C PRO A 95 12.32 6.09 11.46
N GLN A 96 13.52 5.50 11.49
CA GLN A 96 14.77 6.11 11.03
C GLN A 96 14.83 6.42 9.53
N LYS A 97 13.89 5.89 8.73
CA LYS A 97 13.74 6.16 7.29
C LYS A 97 12.65 7.20 7.00
N SER A 98 12.23 7.94 8.03
CA SER A 98 11.20 8.96 7.89
C SER A 98 11.59 10.01 6.85
N LYS A 99 10.59 10.50 6.12
CA LYS A 99 10.73 11.62 5.20
C LYS A 99 9.57 12.58 5.36
N ASP A 100 9.88 13.87 5.31
CA ASP A 100 8.86 14.91 5.28
C ASP A 100 8.04 14.80 3.99
N THR A 101 6.73 14.76 4.16
CA THR A 101 5.77 14.47 3.11
C THR A 101 4.62 15.45 3.20
N ILE A 102 4.33 16.15 2.10
CA ILE A 102 3.09 16.90 1.92
C ILE A 102 1.96 15.89 1.75
N ILE A 103 1.06 15.86 2.72
CA ILE A 103 -0.13 15.02 2.73
C ILE A 103 -1.33 15.86 2.34
N ILE A 104 -1.91 15.53 1.19
CA ILE A 104 -3.15 16.12 0.68
C ILE A 104 -4.28 15.12 0.94
N LYS A 105 -5.26 15.49 1.74
CA LYS A 105 -6.46 14.69 1.99
C LYS A 105 -7.62 15.24 1.17
N THR A 106 -8.30 14.36 0.47
CA THR A 106 -9.55 14.63 -0.25
C THR A 106 -10.61 13.59 0.15
N ARG A 107 -11.88 13.90 -0.11
CA ARG A 107 -13.00 12.93 -0.02
C ARG A 107 -13.48 12.47 -1.40
N ASP A 108 -12.84 12.95 -2.46
CA ASP A 108 -13.22 12.61 -3.82
C ASP A 108 -12.96 11.13 -4.13
N GLU A 109 -13.60 10.64 -5.19
CA GLU A 109 -13.23 9.37 -5.80
C GLU A 109 -11.95 9.54 -6.63
N PRO A 110 -11.07 8.52 -6.66
CA PRO A 110 -9.85 8.58 -7.43
C PRO A 110 -10.19 8.68 -8.92
N ARG A 111 -9.65 9.73 -9.54
CA ARG A 111 -9.68 9.94 -10.99
C ARG A 111 -8.24 9.87 -11.49
N VAL A 112 -8.08 9.63 -12.80
CA VAL A 112 -6.76 9.66 -13.48
C VAL A 112 -5.98 10.94 -13.11
N SER A 113 -6.70 12.04 -12.89
CA SER A 113 -6.15 13.34 -12.50
C SER A 113 -5.37 13.39 -11.17
N TRP A 114 -5.58 12.47 -10.23
CA TRP A 114 -4.88 12.54 -8.94
C TRP A 114 -3.38 12.30 -9.08
N LYS A 115 -3.01 11.30 -9.90
CA LYS A 115 -1.61 10.96 -10.16
C LYS A 115 -0.92 12.11 -10.91
N GLU A 116 -1.59 12.67 -11.91
CA GLU A 116 -1.12 13.83 -12.68
C GLU A 116 -0.93 15.06 -11.78
N ALA A 117 -1.91 15.37 -10.92
CA ALA A 117 -1.84 16.46 -9.96
C ALA A 117 -0.67 16.26 -8.98
N ALA A 118 -0.54 15.08 -8.38
CA ALA A 118 0.57 14.75 -7.49
C ALA A 118 1.93 14.91 -8.19
N SER A 119 2.02 14.47 -9.44
CA SER A 119 3.24 14.60 -10.25
C SER A 119 3.57 16.06 -10.55
N LYS A 120 2.58 16.85 -10.97
CA LYS A 120 2.76 18.29 -11.21
C LYS A 120 3.21 19.03 -9.97
N ILE A 121 2.55 18.78 -8.84
CA ILE A 121 2.92 19.35 -7.54
C ILE A 121 4.35 18.99 -7.19
N TYR A 122 4.73 17.71 -7.32
CA TYR A 122 6.06 17.27 -6.95
C TYR A 122 7.14 17.85 -7.87
N TYR A 123 7.06 17.62 -9.19
CA TYR A 123 8.13 17.95 -10.12
C TYR A 123 8.24 19.45 -10.44
N GLU A 124 7.13 20.18 -10.48
CA GLU A 124 7.15 21.61 -10.86
C GLU A 124 7.22 22.57 -9.66
N ILE A 125 6.83 22.12 -8.47
CA ILE A 125 6.69 22.99 -7.29
C ILE A 125 7.60 22.54 -6.16
N VAL A 126 7.42 21.31 -5.67
CA VAL A 126 8.02 20.85 -4.41
C VAL A 126 9.48 20.47 -4.57
N GLU A 127 9.82 19.64 -5.56
CA GLU A 127 11.19 19.16 -5.78
C GLU A 127 12.18 20.29 -6.05
N PRO A 128 11.89 21.31 -6.91
CA PRO A 128 12.79 22.44 -7.10
C PRO A 128 13.01 23.26 -5.81
N ALA A 129 11.94 23.49 -5.04
CA ALA A 129 12.00 24.28 -3.81
C ALA A 129 12.74 23.54 -2.69
N ALA A 130 12.44 22.25 -2.49
CA ALA A 130 13.12 21.37 -1.56
C ALA A 130 14.61 21.26 -1.89
N THR A 131 14.94 21.06 -3.17
CA THR A 131 16.34 21.00 -3.64
C THR A 131 17.08 22.31 -3.38
N SER A 132 16.44 23.46 -3.64
CA SER A 132 17.02 24.78 -3.36
C SER A 132 17.28 25.00 -1.87
N ALA A 133 16.42 24.44 -1.01
CA ALA A 133 16.58 24.44 0.44
C ALA A 133 17.47 23.28 0.96
N GLN A 134 18.06 22.48 0.08
CA GLN A 134 18.92 21.32 0.42
C GLN A 134 18.22 20.26 1.29
N ILE A 135 16.90 20.11 1.13
CA ILE A 135 16.08 19.10 1.81
C ILE A 135 15.43 18.15 0.81
N GLN A 136 14.87 17.05 1.31
CA GLN A 136 14.02 16.15 0.52
C GLN A 136 12.60 16.20 1.06
N MET A 137 11.63 16.34 0.15
CA MET A 137 10.22 16.28 0.49
C MET A 137 9.51 15.28 -0.44
N ARG A 138 8.37 14.76 0.00
CA ARG A 138 7.48 13.91 -0.78
C ARG A 138 6.10 14.54 -0.91
N VAL A 139 5.28 13.98 -1.80
CA VAL A 139 3.88 14.38 -1.98
C VAL A 139 3.02 13.12 -2.03
N GLU A 140 1.91 13.11 -1.31
CA GLU A 140 0.88 12.08 -1.42
C GLU A 140 -0.52 12.70 -1.42
N ILE A 141 -1.37 12.24 -2.32
CA ILE A 141 -2.82 12.53 -2.32
C ILE A 141 -3.53 11.28 -1.83
N ARG A 142 -4.42 11.42 -0.84
CA ARG A 142 -5.16 10.30 -0.28
C ARG A 142 -6.60 10.63 0.09
N ASN A 143 -7.49 9.67 -0.11
CA ASN A 143 -8.78 9.64 0.55
C ASN A 143 -8.68 8.78 1.81
N GLU A 144 -8.58 9.46 2.94
CA GLU A 144 -8.35 8.80 4.23
C GLU A 144 -9.53 7.91 4.63
N GLU A 145 -10.75 8.15 4.14
CA GLU A 145 -11.91 7.32 4.49
C GLU A 145 -11.94 6.00 3.71
N LYS A 146 -11.30 5.95 2.54
CA LYS A 146 -11.38 4.80 1.61
C LYS A 146 -10.06 4.08 1.32
N MET A 147 -8.92 4.71 1.63
CA MET A 147 -7.61 4.07 1.46
C MET A 147 -7.46 2.81 2.31
N TYR A 148 -6.63 1.88 1.83
CA TYR A 148 -6.41 0.62 2.51
C TYR A 148 -5.75 0.83 3.87
N LYS A 149 -6.45 0.42 4.93
CA LYS A 149 -6.03 0.58 6.33
C LYS A 149 -6.36 -0.62 7.20
N ASP A 150 -6.51 -1.79 6.58
CA ASP A 150 -6.88 -2.99 7.32
C ASP A 150 -5.84 -3.30 8.40
N VAL A 151 -6.36 -3.74 9.54
CA VAL A 151 -5.58 -4.24 10.67
C VAL A 151 -5.93 -5.69 10.94
N VAL A 152 -5.06 -6.36 11.68
CA VAL A 152 -5.23 -7.76 12.05
C VAL A 152 -6.15 -7.89 13.26
N HIS A 153 -7.06 -8.86 13.17
CA HIS A 153 -7.97 -9.29 14.22
C HIS A 153 -7.90 -10.81 14.40
N VAL A 154 -8.19 -11.26 15.62
CA VAL A 154 -8.27 -12.69 15.94
C VAL A 154 -9.48 -13.32 15.24
N ILE A 155 -9.30 -14.52 14.69
CA ILE A 155 -10.40 -15.37 14.22
C ILE A 155 -11.06 -15.99 15.45
N ARG A 156 -12.35 -15.70 15.66
CA ARG A 156 -13.10 -16.18 16.83
C ARG A 156 -14.01 -17.36 16.50
N ASP A 157 -14.41 -17.47 15.24
CA ASP A 157 -15.28 -18.53 14.79
C ASP A 157 -14.47 -19.82 14.67
N HIS A 158 -14.99 -20.90 15.24
CA HIS A 158 -14.34 -22.21 15.20
C HIS A 158 -14.57 -22.93 13.87
N ASP A 159 -15.69 -22.64 13.21
CA ASP A 159 -16.12 -23.28 11.97
C ASP A 159 -15.09 -23.23 10.82
N PRO A 160 -14.39 -22.11 10.54
CA PRO A 160 -13.40 -22.08 9.46
C PRO A 160 -12.07 -22.79 9.81
N VAL A 161 -11.81 -23.16 11.06
CA VAL A 161 -10.47 -23.59 11.51
C VAL A 161 -9.97 -24.82 10.74
N GLU A 162 -10.82 -25.82 10.50
CA GLU A 162 -10.43 -27.02 9.77
C GLU A 162 -10.05 -26.72 8.31
N ALA A 163 -10.81 -25.84 7.64
CA ALA A 163 -10.49 -25.38 6.29
C ALA A 163 -9.13 -24.67 6.24
N LEU A 164 -8.87 -23.80 7.23
CA LEU A 164 -7.63 -23.04 7.32
C LEU A 164 -6.40 -23.93 7.60
N GLN A 165 -6.57 -24.97 8.41
CA GLN A 165 -5.51 -25.95 8.68
C GLN A 165 -5.15 -26.75 7.42
N ARG A 166 -6.12 -27.07 6.55
CA ARG A 166 -5.87 -27.79 5.28
C ARG A 166 -5.04 -26.97 4.31
N ILE A 167 -5.29 -25.67 4.19
CA ILE A 167 -4.59 -24.81 3.21
C ILE A 167 -3.21 -24.36 3.67
N GLN A 168 -2.95 -24.29 4.97
CA GLN A 168 -1.69 -23.79 5.53
C GLN A 168 -0.43 -24.46 4.94
N PRO A 169 -0.30 -25.80 4.90
CA PRO A 169 0.88 -26.44 4.31
C PRO A 169 0.99 -26.21 2.79
N LEU A 170 -0.14 -26.08 2.09
CA LEU A 170 -0.16 -25.86 0.65
C LEU A 170 0.33 -24.46 0.29
N ILE A 171 -0.14 -23.44 1.01
CA ILE A 171 0.30 -22.04 0.86
C ILE A 171 1.80 -21.94 1.17
N LEU A 172 2.26 -22.60 2.24
CA LEU A 172 3.68 -22.60 2.60
C LEU A 172 4.55 -23.21 1.49
N ASN A 173 4.14 -24.34 0.92
CA ASN A 173 4.88 -24.99 -0.16
C ASN A 173 4.91 -24.10 -1.42
N ALA A 174 3.76 -23.56 -1.83
CA ALA A 174 3.67 -22.67 -2.99
C ALA A 174 4.54 -21.40 -2.81
N THR A 175 4.57 -20.85 -1.60
CA THR A 175 5.41 -19.68 -1.25
C THR A 175 6.90 -20.02 -1.32
N LYS A 176 7.31 -21.16 -0.74
CA LYS A 176 8.71 -21.60 -0.78
C LYS A 176 9.19 -21.88 -2.20
N GLU A 177 8.33 -22.44 -3.04
CA GLU A 177 8.64 -22.75 -4.43
C GLU A 177 8.74 -21.48 -5.28
N PHE A 178 7.80 -20.54 -5.14
CA PHE A 178 7.75 -19.35 -5.99
C PHE A 178 8.85 -18.34 -5.63
N CYS A 179 8.97 -17.97 -4.34
CA CYS A 179 9.85 -16.89 -3.91
C CYS A 179 10.82 -17.32 -2.79
N PRO A 180 11.67 -18.33 -3.03
CA PRO A 180 12.62 -18.82 -2.03
C PRO A 180 13.52 -17.69 -1.55
N GLY A 181 13.64 -17.52 -0.23
CA GLY A 181 14.47 -16.48 0.36
C GLY A 181 13.95 -15.04 0.21
N LYS A 182 12.76 -14.81 -0.36
CA LYS A 182 12.15 -13.47 -0.43
C LYS A 182 11.01 -13.29 0.57
N TRP A 183 10.32 -14.35 0.99
CA TRP A 183 9.25 -14.26 1.99
C TRP A 183 9.78 -14.21 3.43
N SER A 184 8.97 -13.69 4.36
CA SER A 184 9.29 -13.56 5.78
C SER A 184 8.31 -14.27 6.71
N SER A 185 7.00 -14.18 6.44
CA SER A 185 5.97 -14.84 7.25
C SER A 185 4.71 -15.13 6.44
N ILE A 186 3.92 -16.08 6.91
CA ILE A 186 2.58 -16.38 6.38
C ILE A 186 1.63 -16.36 7.58
N GLY A 187 0.56 -15.58 7.48
CA GLY A 187 -0.45 -15.44 8.52
C GLY A 187 -1.85 -15.65 7.97
N ILE A 188 -2.73 -16.19 8.80
CA ILE A 188 -4.16 -16.32 8.49
C ILE A 188 -4.92 -15.67 9.63
N HIS A 189 -5.57 -14.54 9.33
CA HIS A 189 -6.23 -13.72 10.35
C HIS A 189 -7.50 -13.07 9.80
N ASN A 190 -8.36 -12.60 10.69
CA ASN A 190 -9.39 -11.65 10.28
C ASN A 190 -8.74 -10.30 9.97
N ARG A 191 -9.07 -9.69 8.83
CA ARG A 191 -8.64 -8.33 8.48
C ARG A 191 -9.85 -7.46 8.15
N GLY A 192 -9.76 -6.20 8.53
CA GLY A 192 -10.77 -5.18 8.28
C GLY A 192 -10.32 -3.83 8.83
N HIS A 193 -11.11 -2.80 8.58
CA HIS A 193 -10.87 -1.46 9.10
C HIS A 193 -10.98 -1.42 10.62
N ALA A 194 -10.20 -0.57 11.28
CA ALA A 194 -10.54 -0.13 12.63
C ALA A 194 -11.75 0.84 12.52
N PRO A 195 -12.79 0.76 13.38
CA PRO A 195 -12.88 0.08 14.68
C PRO A 195 -13.31 -1.40 14.60
N ARG A 196 -13.23 -2.10 15.74
CA ARG A 196 -13.42 -3.57 15.88
C ARG A 196 -14.70 -4.15 15.28
N ASP A 197 -15.71 -3.34 15.00
CA ASP A 197 -17.02 -3.81 14.53
C ASP A 197 -17.19 -3.69 13.01
N SER A 198 -16.13 -3.35 12.28
CA SER A 198 -16.16 -3.42 10.82
C SER A 198 -16.42 -4.85 10.34
N GLU A 199 -16.91 -4.97 9.11
CA GLU A 199 -16.84 -6.23 8.38
C GLU A 199 -15.38 -6.72 8.37
N LYS A 200 -15.19 -8.00 8.67
CA LYS A 200 -13.88 -8.65 8.71
C LYS A 200 -13.88 -9.82 7.75
N LYS A 201 -12.76 -10.01 7.09
CA LYS A 201 -12.56 -11.11 6.15
C LYS A 201 -11.41 -11.95 6.62
N ILE A 202 -11.60 -13.27 6.62
CA ILE A 202 -10.50 -14.20 6.83
C ILE A 202 -9.53 -13.98 5.67
N THR A 203 -8.29 -13.64 5.99
CA THR A 203 -7.30 -13.24 5.00
C THR A 203 -6.02 -14.03 5.20
N VAL A 204 -5.58 -14.69 4.13
CA VAL A 204 -4.23 -15.22 4.00
C VAL A 204 -3.32 -14.06 3.65
N THR A 205 -2.37 -13.73 4.52
CA THR A 205 -1.33 -12.75 4.27
C THR A 205 0.00 -13.46 4.06
N VAL A 206 0.66 -13.23 2.92
CA VAL A 206 2.05 -13.62 2.72
C VAL A 206 2.91 -12.37 2.79
N SER A 207 3.75 -12.29 3.82
CA SER A 207 4.67 -11.16 4.01
C SER A 207 5.96 -11.40 3.23
N ILE A 208 6.32 -10.47 2.37
CA ILE A 208 7.52 -10.49 1.54
C ILE A 208 8.50 -9.45 2.06
N ARG A 209 9.78 -9.81 2.10
CA ARG A 209 10.85 -8.93 2.57
C ARG A 209 10.87 -7.64 1.73
N PRO A 210 10.89 -6.46 2.36
CA PRO A 210 10.97 -5.20 1.64
C PRO A 210 12.11 -5.15 0.62
N GLY A 211 11.86 -4.52 -0.52
CA GLY A 211 12.80 -4.41 -1.65
C GLY A 211 12.87 -5.66 -2.54
N SER A 212 12.16 -6.74 -2.22
CA SER A 212 12.10 -7.91 -3.11
C SER A 212 11.40 -7.55 -4.42
N VAL A 213 11.96 -8.03 -5.54
CA VAL A 213 11.39 -7.88 -6.89
C VAL A 213 11.04 -9.26 -7.46
N ASP A 214 9.82 -9.39 -7.99
CA ASP A 214 9.31 -10.60 -8.65
C ASP A 214 7.96 -10.30 -9.35
N ALA A 215 7.40 -11.31 -10.03
CA ALA A 215 6.10 -11.27 -10.67
C ALA A 215 4.97 -11.54 -9.65
N TRP A 216 4.76 -10.59 -8.73
CA TRP A 216 3.85 -10.76 -7.59
C TRP A 216 2.38 -11.02 -7.99
N GLY A 217 1.94 -10.55 -9.15
CA GLY A 217 0.61 -10.89 -9.69
C GLY A 217 0.46 -12.39 -9.96
N ALA A 218 1.45 -13.00 -10.63
CA ALA A 218 1.47 -14.43 -10.89
C ALA A 218 1.59 -15.24 -9.58
N PHE A 219 2.32 -14.71 -8.60
CA PHE A 219 2.41 -15.32 -7.28
C PHE A 219 1.05 -15.35 -6.56
N GLU A 220 0.35 -14.21 -6.52
CA GLU A 220 -0.98 -14.13 -5.90
C GLU A 220 -1.96 -15.09 -6.58
N GLU A 221 -1.99 -15.13 -7.92
CA GLU A 221 -2.82 -16.10 -8.65
C GLU A 221 -2.49 -17.56 -8.29
N LYS A 222 -1.20 -17.89 -8.11
CA LYS A 222 -0.78 -19.22 -7.67
C LYS A 222 -1.34 -19.55 -6.28
N ILE A 223 -1.27 -18.60 -5.33
CA ILE A 223 -1.84 -18.79 -3.99
C ILE A 223 -3.36 -18.95 -4.05
N VAL A 224 -4.06 -18.13 -4.86
CA VAL A 224 -5.51 -18.25 -5.07
C VAL A 224 -5.88 -19.65 -5.55
N ARG A 225 -5.23 -20.15 -6.61
CA ARG A 225 -5.51 -21.50 -7.16
C ARG A 225 -5.26 -22.62 -6.15
N VAL A 226 -4.22 -22.47 -5.32
CA VAL A 226 -3.92 -23.43 -4.25
C VAL A 226 -5.08 -23.50 -3.25
N ILE A 227 -5.60 -22.35 -2.83
CA ILE A 227 -6.72 -22.30 -1.89
C ILE A 227 -8.00 -22.85 -2.53
N GLU A 228 -8.32 -22.45 -3.76
CA GLU A 228 -9.48 -22.95 -4.51
C GLU A 228 -9.46 -24.47 -4.70
N SER A 229 -8.28 -25.06 -4.91
CA SER A 229 -8.15 -26.51 -5.06
C SER A 229 -8.39 -27.30 -3.77
N ALA A 230 -8.26 -26.64 -2.63
CA ALA A 230 -8.27 -27.26 -1.31
C ALA A 230 -9.56 -27.01 -0.53
N ILE A 231 -10.30 -25.95 -0.86
CA ILE A 231 -11.53 -25.54 -0.18
C ILE A 231 -12.70 -25.59 -1.17
N PRO A 232 -13.70 -26.46 -0.95
CA PRO A 232 -14.96 -26.45 -1.67
C PRO A 232 -15.59 -25.05 -1.76
N LEU A 233 -16.11 -24.72 -2.94
CA LEU A 233 -16.84 -23.48 -3.15
C LEU A 233 -17.99 -23.34 -2.15
N GLY A 234 -18.03 -22.20 -1.45
CA GLY A 234 -19.07 -21.90 -0.46
C GLY A 234 -18.77 -22.31 0.98
N GLU A 235 -17.64 -22.98 1.25
CA GLU A 235 -17.27 -23.35 2.63
C GLU A 235 -16.83 -22.12 3.44
N VAL A 236 -15.87 -21.33 2.92
CA VAL A 236 -15.33 -20.14 3.59
C VAL A 236 -14.91 -19.10 2.54
N ASP A 237 -15.24 -17.82 2.77
CA ASP A 237 -14.67 -16.71 1.99
C ASP A 237 -13.29 -16.35 2.53
N ILE A 238 -12.28 -16.40 1.66
CA ILE A 238 -10.89 -16.12 2.01
C ILE A 238 -10.35 -15.03 1.10
N ALA A 239 -9.85 -13.96 1.70
CA ALA A 239 -9.05 -12.97 0.98
C ALA A 239 -7.58 -13.39 0.92
N VAL A 240 -6.88 -12.99 -0.13
CA VAL A 240 -5.42 -13.18 -0.27
C VAL A 240 -4.76 -11.81 -0.41
N GLU A 241 -3.71 -11.59 0.38
CA GLU A 241 -2.92 -10.36 0.35
C GLU A 241 -1.42 -10.71 0.38
N ILE A 242 -0.68 -10.24 -0.63
CA ILE A 242 0.79 -10.29 -0.66
C ILE A 242 1.30 -8.90 -0.27
N LEU A 243 1.97 -8.79 0.88
CA LEU A 243 2.31 -7.51 1.50
C LEU A 243 3.81 -7.38 1.78
N PRO A 244 4.39 -6.17 1.74
CA PRO A 244 5.72 -5.94 2.29
C PRO A 244 5.69 -6.16 3.81
N GLY A 245 6.66 -6.91 4.33
CA GLY A 245 6.74 -7.19 5.75
C GLY A 245 7.96 -8.04 6.11
N GLN A 246 8.49 -7.80 7.31
CA GLN A 246 9.62 -8.56 7.84
C GLN A 246 9.40 -8.87 9.32
N ILE A 247 9.73 -10.10 9.72
CA ILE A 247 9.89 -10.43 11.13
C ILE A 247 11.20 -9.82 11.60
N ILE A 248 11.11 -8.84 12.50
CA ILE A 248 12.27 -8.25 13.16
C ILE A 248 12.58 -9.13 14.38
N PRO A 249 13.81 -9.66 14.52
CA PRO A 249 14.21 -10.34 15.75
C PRO A 249 14.06 -9.37 16.93
N LEU A 250 13.37 -9.81 17.99
CA LEU A 250 13.28 -9.08 19.25
C LEU A 250 14.64 -9.06 19.97
#